data_AF-A0A838PPJ9-F1
#
_entry.id   AF-A0A838PPJ9-F1
#
_cell.length_a   1.000
_cell.length_b   1.000
_cell.length_c   1.000
_cell.angle_alpha   90.00
_cell.angle_beta   90.00
_cell.angle_gamma   90.00
#
_symmetry.space_group_name_H-M   'P 1'
#
loop_
_entity.id
_entity.type
_entity.pdbx_description
1 polymer ?
#
loop_
_entity_poly.entity_id
_entity_poly.type
_entity_poly.pdbx_seq_one_letter_code
_entity_poly.pdbx_strand_id
1 'polypeptide(L)' 'MSRLLERLGLERPIIQAGVGGGVARHELAAAVSEAGGLGTLGMLGAAHLRGELAAARRLTGAPLAINLLLPFAGREH' A
#
# COMPACT_ATOMS: atom_id res chain seq x y z
N MET A 1 9.37 -21.14 2.31
CA MET A 1 8.89 -19.76 2.50
C MET A 1 8.55 -19.59 3.98
N SER A 2 8.55 -18.37 4.56
CA SER A 2 8.10 -18.22 5.96
C SER A 2 6.57 -18.31 6.03
N ARG A 3 6.01 -18.87 7.11
CA ARG A 3 4.55 -18.96 7.34
C ARG A 3 3.87 -17.58 7.24
N LEU A 4 4.58 -16.51 7.60
CA LEU A 4 4.06 -15.14 7.50
C LEU A 4 3.90 -14.70 6.04
N LEU A 5 4.91 -14.95 5.20
CA LEU A 5 4.87 -14.56 3.79
C LEU A 5 3.75 -15.31 3.04
N GLU A 6 3.57 -16.60 3.33
CA GLU A 6 2.47 -17.40 2.78
C GLU A 6 1.10 -16.83 3.17
N ARG A 7 0.92 -16.46 4.44
CA ARG A 7 -0.34 -15.87 4.92
C ARG A 7 -0.64 -14.50 4.32
N LEU A 8 0.39 -13.74 3.97
CA LEU A 8 0.26 -12.40 3.38
C LEU A 8 0.27 -12.43 1.84
N GLY A 9 0.53 -13.58 1.22
CA GLY A 9 0.66 -13.70 -0.24
C GLY A 9 1.90 -13.01 -0.82
N LEU A 10 3.01 -12.99 -0.07
CA LEU A 10 4.26 -12.31 -0.45
C LEU A 10 5.34 -13.32 -0.84
N GLU A 11 6.23 -12.91 -1.75
CA GLU A 11 7.41 -13.69 -2.14
C GLU A 11 8.67 -13.25 -1.40
N ARG A 12 8.72 -11.96 -1.00
CA ARG A 12 9.90 -11.32 -0.41
C ARG A 12 9.52 -10.70 0.93
N PRO A 13 10.39 -10.80 1.95
CA PRO A 13 10.17 -10.17 3.26
C PRO A 13 10.48 -8.67 3.24
N ILE A 14 9.93 -7.96 2.26
CA ILE A 14 10.14 -6.52 2.05
C ILE A 14 8.78 -5.83 2.17
N ILE A 15 8.71 -4.83 3.04
CA ILE A 15 7.56 -3.95 3.18
C ILE A 15 8.05 -2.54 2.88
N GLN A 16 7.49 -1.89 1.87
CA GLN A 16 7.80 -0.49 1.58
C GLN A 16 7.04 0.40 2.54
N ALA A 17 7.73 1.36 3.17
CA ALA A 17 7.15 2.24 4.19
C ALA A 17 6.12 3.21 3.59
N GLY A 18 4.86 3.16 4.06
CA GLY A 18 3.75 3.99 3.60
C GLY A 18 3.81 5.45 4.07
N VAL A 19 4.79 6.21 3.59
CA VAL A 19 4.97 7.63 3.94
C VAL A 19 3.84 8.46 3.30
N GLY A 20 3.06 9.14 4.15
CA GLY A 20 1.98 10.05 3.72
C GLY A 20 2.49 11.33 3.03
N GLY A 21 1.57 12.23 2.68
CA GLY A 21 1.93 13.50 2.03
C GLY A 21 2.29 13.37 0.55
N GLY A 22 1.85 12.29 -0.11
CA GLY A 22 2.05 12.08 -1.55
C GLY A 22 3.37 11.45 -1.95
N VAL A 23 4.14 10.90 -1.00
CA VAL A 23 5.41 10.19 -1.28
C VAL A 23 5.15 8.75 -1.71
N ALA A 24 4.41 7.99 -0.89
CA ALA A 24 4.07 6.61 -1.18
C ALA A 24 2.77 6.51 -1.99
N ARG A 25 2.87 6.81 -3.29
CA ARG A 25 1.76 6.75 -4.26
C ARG A 25 1.63 5.38 -4.95
N HIS A 26 0.56 5.24 -5.72
CA HIS A 26 0.17 4.03 -6.42
C HIS A 26 1.26 3.43 -7.32
N GLU A 27 2.07 4.25 -8.00
CA GLU A 27 3.12 3.73 -8.88
C GLU A 27 4.19 2.96 -8.08
N LEU A 28 4.63 3.53 -6.95
CA LEU A 28 5.62 2.91 -6.07
C LEU A 28 5.05 1.67 -5.38
N ALA A 29 3.86 1.78 -4.81
CA ALA A 29 3.22 0.66 -4.10
C ALA A 29 2.98 -0.52 -5.06
N ALA A 30 2.46 -0.27 -6.26
CA ALA A 30 2.24 -1.32 -7.26
C ALA A 30 3.55 -1.97 -7.70
N ALA A 31 4.60 -1.19 -7.97
CA ALA A 31 5.90 -1.72 -8.36
C ALA A 31 6.52 -2.64 -7.30
N VAL A 32 6.41 -2.27 -6.02
CA VAL A 32 6.90 -3.11 -4.91
C VAL A 32 6.09 -4.41 -4.80
N SER A 33 4.77 -4.32 -4.97
CA SER A 33 3.89 -5.49 -4.92
C SER A 33 4.10 -6.45 -6.08
N GLU A 34 4.27 -5.96 -7.32
CA GLU A 34 4.65 -6.78 -8.48
C GLU A 34 6.05 -7.38 -8.33
N ALA A 35 6.95 -6.70 -7.61
CA ALA A 35 8.23 -7.26 -7.19
C ALA A 35 8.09 -8.25 -6.03
N GLY A 36 6.89 -8.71 -5.66
CA GLY A 36 6.69 -9.74 -4.63
C GLY A 36 6.88 -9.28 -3.19
N GLY A 37 7.04 -7.97 -2.95
CA GLY A 37 7.00 -7.36 -1.62
C GLY A 37 5.60 -6.86 -1.27
N LEU A 38 5.48 -6.15 -0.14
CA LEU A 38 4.24 -5.46 0.23
C LEU A 38 4.39 -3.96 -0.03
N GLY A 39 3.80 -3.49 -1.13
CA GLY A 39 3.63 -2.07 -1.40
C GLY A 39 2.61 -1.44 -0.47
N THR A 40 2.89 -0.23 0.01
CA THR A 40 2.04 0.47 0.99
C THR A 40 1.72 1.88 0.52
N LEU A 41 0.44 2.20 0.37
CA LEU A 41 -0.03 3.56 0.14
C LEU A 41 0.04 4.37 1.44
N GLY A 42 0.56 5.59 1.35
CA GLY A 42 0.59 6.53 2.47
C GLY A 42 -0.77 7.19 2.71
N MET A 43 -1.03 7.60 3.96
CA MET A 43 -2.27 8.30 4.32
C MET A 43 -2.44 9.60 3.51
N LEU A 44 -3.64 9.75 2.95
CA LEU A 44 -4.14 10.90 2.19
C LEU A 44 -5.63 11.05 2.54
N GLY A 45 -6.25 12.18 2.20
CA GLY A 45 -7.70 12.33 2.31
C GLY A 45 -8.46 11.20 1.59
N ALA A 46 -9.56 10.73 2.17
CA ALA A 46 -10.28 9.51 1.78
C ALA A 46 -10.60 9.43 0.28
N ALA A 47 -11.02 10.55 -0.33
CA ALA A 47 -11.31 10.61 -1.76
C ALA A 47 -10.04 10.40 -2.61
N HIS A 48 -8.93 11.00 -2.20
CA HIS A 48 -7.65 10.88 -2.88
C HIS A 48 -7.04 9.49 -2.65
N LEU A 49 -7.10 8.97 -1.42
CA LEU A 49 -6.67 7.61 -1.08
C LEU A 49 -7.45 6.56 -1.88
N ARG A 50 -8.77 6.75 -2.06
CA ARG A 50 -9.58 5.88 -2.93
C ARG A 50 -9.12 5.93 -4.39
N GLY A 51 -8.77 7.12 -4.89
CA GLY A 51 -8.21 7.30 -6.22
C GLY A 51 -6.88 6.57 -6.40
N GLU A 52 -5.97 6.72 -5.43
CA GLU A 52 -4.67 6.04 -5.40
C GLU A 52 -4.83 4.52 -5.33
N LEU A 53 -5.73 4.01 -4.48
CA LEU A 53 -6.00 2.57 -4.41
C LEU A 53 -6.56 2.03 -5.73
N ALA A 54 -7.51 2.73 -6.35
CA ALA A 54 -8.04 2.35 -7.65
C ALA A 54 -6.97 2.37 -8.75
N ALA A 55 -6.05 3.35 -8.72
CA ALA A 55 -4.92 3.41 -9.63
C ALA A 55 -3.94 2.26 -9.42
N ALA A 56 -3.57 1.95 -8.17
CA ALA A 56 -2.71 0.83 -7.84
C ALA A 56 -3.31 -0.50 -8.31
N ARG A 57 -4.62 -0.71 -8.10
CA ARG A 57 -5.34 -1.91 -8.55
C ARG A 57 -5.45 -2.07 -10.07
N ARG A 58 -5.26 -0.99 -10.85
CA ARG A 58 -5.11 -1.10 -12.30
C ARG A 58 -3.72 -1.56 -12.72
N LEU A 59 -2.72 -1.38 -11.86
CA LEU A 59 -1.33 -1.74 -12.13
C LEU A 59 -0.94 -3.11 -11.55
N THR A 60 -1.58 -3.55 -10.47
CA THR A 60 -1.22 -4.79 -9.77
C THR A 60 -2.43 -5.55 -9.21
N GLY A 61 -2.39 -6.88 -9.35
CA GLY A 61 -3.28 -7.82 -8.64
C GLY A 61 -2.71 -8.29 -7.29
N ALA A 62 -1.44 -8.00 -7.01
CA ALA A 62 -0.74 -8.47 -5.82
C ALA A 62 -1.21 -7.75 -4.53
N PRO A 63 -0.84 -8.25 -3.34
CA PRO A 63 -1.21 -7.64 -2.06
C PRO A 63 -0.73 -6.18 -1.94
N LEU A 64 -1.56 -5.33 -1.37
CA LEU A 64 -1.27 -3.92 -1.08
C LEU A 64 -1.65 -3.61 0.36
N ALA A 65 -0.95 -2.67 0.98
CA ALA A 65 -1.25 -2.13 2.29
C ALA A 65 -1.61 -0.64 2.21
N ILE A 66 -2.26 -0.14 3.25
CA ILE A 66 -2.56 1.28 3.47
C ILE A 66 -2.07 1.63 4.87
N ASN A 67 -1.23 2.66 4.97
CA ASN A 67 -0.76 3.17 6.25
C ASN A 67 -1.68 4.31 6.70
N LEU A 68 -2.38 4.13 7.83
CA LEU A 68 -3.22 5.15 8.45
C LEU A 68 -2.59 5.63 9.76
N LEU A 69 -2.50 6.95 9.93
CA LEU A 69 -2.01 7.57 11.15
C LEU A 69 -3.19 7.87 12.07
N LEU A 70 -3.49 6.97 12.99
CA LEU A 70 -4.69 7.00 13.83
C LEU A 70 -4.96 8.35 14.54
N PRO A 71 -3.97 9.08 15.08
CA PRO A 71 -4.22 10.40 15.69
C PRO A 71 -4.77 11.45 14.72
N PHE A 72 -4.60 11.23 13.40
CA PHE A 72 -5.06 12.12 12.34
C PHE A 72 -6.21 11.51 11.51
N ALA A 73 -6.56 10.24 11.76
CA ALA A 73 -7.62 9.55 11.04
C ALA A 73 -8.99 10.03 11.55
N GLY A 74 -9.83 10.50 10.63
CA GLY A 74 -11.15 11.05 10.89
C GLY A 74 -12.10 10.71 9.75
N ARG A 75 -13.26 11.36 9.66
CA ARG A 75 -14.23 11.06 8.57
C ARG A 75 -13.70 11.43 7.19
N GLU A 76 -12.72 12.32 7.13
CA GLU A 76 -12.02 12.71 5.91
C GLU A 76 -10.87 11.78 5.48
N HIS A 77 -10.58 10.69 6.20
CA HIS A 77 -9.47 9.76 5.91
C HIS A 77 -9.95 8.30 5.89
#